data_AF-A0A655EV95-F1
#
_entry.id   AF-A0A655EV95-F1
#
_cell.length_a   1.000
_cell.length_b   1.000
_cell.length_c   1.000
_cell.angle_alpha   90.00
_cell.angle_beta   90.00
_cell.angle_gamma   90.00
#
_symmetry.space_group_name_H-M   'P 1'
#
loop_
_entity.id
_entity.type
_entity.pdbx_description
1 polymer ?
#
loop_
_entity_poly.entity_id
_entity_poly.type
_entity_poly.pdbx_seq_one_letter_code
_entity_poly.pdbx_strand_id
1 'polypeptide(L)'
;MALFLRHLWSAGGSVRWDPTNGQGRVYYGSTSRRLIDDVAQLLLRVGIFSWITHAPKLGGHDSWRLHIHGAKDQVRFLRHVGVHGAEAVAAQEMLRQLKGPVRNPNLDSAPKKVWAQVRNRLSAKQMMDIQLHEPTMWKHSPSRSRPHRAEARIEDRAIHELARGDAYWDTVVEITSIGDQHVFDGTVSGTHNFVANGISLHNSLEQDADVVILLHRPDAFDRDDPRGGEADFILAKHRNGPTKTVTVAHQLHLSRFANMAR
;
A
#
# COMPACT_ATOMS: atom_id res chain seq x y z
N MET A 1 10.63 -16.04 -7.97
CA MET A 1 9.25 -15.59 -7.65
C MET A 1 8.28 -15.77 -8.81
N ALA A 2 8.54 -15.21 -10.00
CA ALA A 2 7.66 -15.38 -11.16
C ALA A 2 7.36 -16.85 -11.51
N LEU A 3 8.39 -17.73 -11.45
CA LEU A 3 8.21 -19.16 -11.68
C LEU A 3 7.24 -19.82 -10.68
N PHE A 4 7.33 -19.47 -9.40
CA PHE A 4 6.41 -19.95 -8.37
C PHE A 4 4.98 -19.50 -8.67
N LEU A 5 4.77 -18.20 -8.95
CA LEU A 5 3.45 -17.65 -9.29
C LEU A 5 2.86 -18.31 -10.55
N ARG A 6 3.70 -18.60 -11.56
CA ARG A 6 3.30 -19.30 -12.78
C ARG A 6 2.77 -20.72 -12.50
N HIS A 7 3.48 -21.47 -11.68
CA HIS A 7 3.05 -22.81 -11.27
C HIS A 7 1.82 -22.76 -10.38
N LEU A 8 1.76 -21.80 -9.45
CA LEU A 8 0.60 -21.60 -8.59
C LEU A 8 -0.66 -21.30 -9.40
N TRP A 9 -0.56 -20.47 -10.43
CA TRP A 9 -1.67 -20.16 -11.32
C TRP A 9 -2.19 -21.39 -12.07
N SER A 10 -1.33 -22.37 -12.34
CA SER A 10 -1.74 -23.59 -13.03
C SER A 10 -2.61 -24.51 -12.15
N ALA A 11 -2.59 -24.33 -10.83
CA ALA A 11 -3.35 -25.17 -9.88
C ALA A 11 -4.72 -24.59 -9.50
N GLY A 12 -4.88 -23.26 -9.54
CA GLY A 12 -6.12 -22.60 -9.09
C GLY A 12 -6.36 -21.21 -9.67
N GLY A 13 -5.57 -20.84 -10.69
CA GLY A 13 -5.73 -19.62 -11.44
C GLY A 13 -6.56 -19.82 -12.69
N SER A 14 -6.99 -18.70 -13.28
CA SER A 14 -7.59 -18.69 -14.59
C SER A 14 -7.16 -17.46 -15.39
N VAL A 15 -6.92 -17.66 -16.68
CA VAL A 15 -6.67 -16.61 -17.67
C VAL A 15 -7.58 -16.81 -18.87
N ARG A 16 -8.49 -15.86 -19.11
CA ARG A 16 -9.38 -15.90 -20.28
C ARG A 16 -9.78 -14.53 -20.79
N TRP A 17 -9.93 -14.42 -22.10
CA TRP A 17 -10.55 -13.25 -22.73
C TRP A 17 -12.08 -13.36 -22.65
N ASP A 18 -12.74 -12.28 -22.26
CA ASP A 18 -14.20 -12.13 -22.30
C ASP A 18 -14.56 -11.29 -23.52
N PRO A 19 -14.99 -11.91 -24.63
CA PRO A 19 -15.28 -11.20 -25.87
C PRO A 19 -16.52 -10.31 -25.75
N THR A 20 -17.49 -10.68 -24.92
CA THR A 20 -18.74 -9.93 -24.73
C THR A 20 -18.47 -8.56 -24.12
N ASN A 21 -17.55 -8.48 -23.16
CA ASN A 21 -17.21 -7.23 -22.47
C ASN A 21 -15.92 -6.59 -22.97
N GLY A 22 -15.21 -7.22 -23.93
CA GLY A 22 -13.92 -6.76 -24.43
C GLY A 22 -12.87 -6.61 -23.33
N GLN A 23 -12.81 -7.56 -22.39
CA GLN A 23 -11.93 -7.46 -21.23
C GLN A 23 -11.20 -8.76 -20.92
N GLY A 24 -9.97 -8.64 -20.40
CA GLY A 24 -9.25 -9.78 -19.85
C GLY A 24 -9.78 -10.14 -18.46
N ARG A 25 -9.95 -11.43 -18.20
CA ARG A 25 -10.22 -11.96 -16.85
C ARG A 25 -9.03 -12.81 -16.41
N VAL A 26 -8.30 -12.29 -15.43
CA VAL A 26 -7.20 -13.01 -14.78
C VAL A 26 -7.52 -13.04 -13.29
N TYR A 27 -7.66 -14.24 -12.71
CA TYR A 27 -7.92 -14.38 -11.28
C TYR A 27 -7.30 -15.65 -10.70
N TYR A 28 -7.14 -15.68 -9.38
CA TYR A 28 -6.72 -16.84 -8.60
C TYR A 28 -7.66 -17.01 -7.41
N GLY A 29 -8.14 -18.22 -7.18
CA GLY A 29 -9.10 -18.52 -6.11
C GLY A 29 -8.51 -19.44 -5.04
N SER A 30 -8.82 -19.17 -3.78
CA SER A 30 -8.48 -20.05 -2.65
C SER A 30 -9.53 -19.95 -1.55
N THR A 31 -9.60 -20.95 -0.67
CA THR A 31 -10.33 -20.87 0.61
C THR A 31 -9.46 -20.28 1.72
N SER A 32 -8.13 -20.22 1.54
CA SER A 32 -7.21 -19.60 2.49
C SER A 32 -7.05 -18.11 2.21
N ARG A 33 -7.54 -17.28 3.13
CA ARG A 33 -7.34 -15.82 3.05
C ARG A 33 -5.86 -15.45 3.07
N ARG A 34 -5.10 -16.07 3.98
CA ARG A 34 -3.66 -15.84 4.11
C ARG A 34 -2.89 -16.12 2.81
N LEU A 35 -3.22 -17.22 2.12
CA LEU A 35 -2.59 -17.53 0.84
C LEU A 35 -2.87 -16.43 -0.20
N ILE A 36 -4.10 -15.91 -0.24
CA ILE A 36 -4.47 -14.84 -1.15
C ILE A 36 -3.71 -13.54 -0.85
N ASP A 37 -3.56 -13.19 0.43
CA ASP A 37 -2.77 -12.02 0.84
C ASP A 37 -1.28 -12.20 0.49
N ASP A 38 -0.71 -13.38 0.71
CA ASP A 38 0.68 -13.69 0.35
C ASP A 38 0.91 -13.64 -1.17
N VAL A 39 -0.05 -14.12 -1.96
CA VAL A 39 -0.01 -14.03 -3.43
C VAL A 39 -0.10 -12.57 -3.89
N ALA A 40 -0.97 -11.76 -3.27
CA ALA A 40 -1.05 -10.33 -3.56
C ALA A 40 0.28 -9.61 -3.28
N GLN A 41 0.91 -9.91 -2.14
CA GLN A 41 2.23 -9.39 -1.77
C GLN A 41 3.31 -9.80 -2.79
N LEU A 42 3.31 -11.05 -3.25
CA LEU A 42 4.25 -11.52 -4.27
C LEU A 42 4.02 -10.86 -5.63
N LEU A 43 2.77 -10.62 -6.02
CA LEU A 43 2.43 -9.89 -7.23
C LEU A 43 2.89 -8.43 -7.16
N LEU A 44 2.71 -7.77 -6.02
CA LEU A 44 3.20 -6.39 -5.81
C LEU A 44 4.73 -6.29 -5.97
N ARG A 45 5.49 -7.30 -5.53
CA ARG A 45 6.96 -7.31 -5.73
C ARG A 45 7.40 -7.42 -7.19
N VAL A 46 6.55 -7.96 -8.07
CA VAL A 46 6.75 -7.91 -9.52
C VAL A 46 5.98 -6.77 -10.17
N GLY A 47 5.45 -5.84 -9.35
CA GLY A 47 4.72 -4.62 -9.71
C GLY A 47 3.39 -4.85 -10.42
N ILE A 48 2.71 -5.93 -10.07
CA ILE A 48 1.37 -6.26 -10.55
C ILE A 48 0.40 -5.98 -9.41
N PHE A 49 -0.53 -5.06 -9.63
CA PHE A 49 -1.59 -4.78 -8.66
C PHE A 49 -2.73 -5.80 -8.79
N SER A 50 -3.33 -6.16 -7.66
CA SER A 50 -4.42 -7.14 -7.61
C SER A 50 -5.49 -6.73 -6.60
N TRP A 51 -6.73 -7.10 -6.90
CA TRP A 51 -7.90 -6.83 -6.07
C TRP A 51 -8.42 -8.12 -5.43
N ILE A 52 -8.74 -8.10 -4.14
CA ILE A 52 -9.28 -9.28 -3.44
C ILE A 52 -10.79 -9.09 -3.25
N THR A 53 -11.56 -10.12 -3.64
CA THR A 53 -13.00 -10.18 -3.37
C THR A 53 -13.32 -11.38 -2.50
N HIS A 54 -14.28 -11.18 -1.58
CA HIS A 54 -14.90 -12.27 -0.86
C HIS A 54 -15.99 -12.90 -1.74
N ALA A 55 -15.94 -14.23 -1.86
CA ALA A 55 -16.85 -15.04 -2.67
C ALA A 55 -17.46 -16.14 -1.78
N PRO A 56 -18.49 -15.81 -0.99
CA PRO A 56 -19.14 -16.79 -0.13
C PRO A 56 -19.78 -17.89 -0.99
N LYS A 57 -19.63 -19.15 -0.57
CA LYS A 57 -20.35 -20.28 -1.16
C LYS A 57 -21.51 -20.67 -0.26
N LEU A 58 -22.71 -20.81 -0.85
CA LEU A 58 -23.89 -21.28 -0.12
C LEU A 58 -23.63 -22.70 0.40
N GLY A 59 -23.57 -22.89 1.72
CA GLY A 59 -23.36 -24.18 2.36
C GLY A 59 -21.91 -24.72 2.33
N GLY A 60 -20.91 -23.88 2.06
CA GLY A 60 -19.49 -24.27 2.04
C GLY A 60 -18.57 -23.31 2.79
N HIS A 61 -17.26 -23.54 2.73
CA HIS A 61 -16.26 -22.62 3.28
C HIS A 61 -16.17 -21.34 2.45
N ASP A 62 -15.90 -20.22 3.12
CA ASP A 62 -15.60 -18.94 2.50
C ASP A 62 -14.48 -19.10 1.45
N SER A 63 -14.68 -18.46 0.30
CA SER A 63 -13.68 -18.43 -0.76
C SER A 63 -13.29 -17.00 -1.05
N TRP A 64 -12.02 -16.82 -1.36
CA TRP A 64 -11.40 -15.55 -1.68
C TRP A 64 -10.89 -15.62 -3.10
N ARG A 65 -11.14 -14.55 -3.87
CA ARG A 65 -10.65 -14.44 -5.25
C ARG A 65 -9.81 -13.19 -5.39
N LEU A 66 -8.59 -13.40 -5.84
CA LEU A 66 -7.66 -12.36 -6.24
C LEU A 66 -7.83 -12.12 -7.75
N HIS A 67 -8.01 -10.88 -8.15
CA HIS A 67 -8.22 -10.47 -9.53
C HIS A 67 -7.11 -9.54 -9.99
N ILE A 68 -6.61 -9.75 -11.21
CA ILE A 68 -5.68 -8.83 -11.86
C ILE A 68 -6.48 -8.06 -12.91
N HIS A 69 -6.67 -6.77 -12.66
CA HIS A 69 -7.48 -5.88 -13.48
C HIS A 69 -6.64 -4.86 -14.22
N GLY A 70 -7.16 -4.35 -15.34
CA GLY A 70 -6.52 -3.31 -16.12
C GLY A 70 -5.48 -3.88 -17.09
N ALA A 71 -5.46 -3.31 -18.30
CA ALA A 71 -4.60 -3.83 -19.37
C ALA A 71 -3.10 -3.77 -19.00
N LYS A 72 -2.65 -2.75 -18.26
CA LYS A 72 -1.26 -2.61 -17.82
C LYS A 72 -0.82 -3.80 -16.95
N ASP A 73 -1.54 -4.06 -15.86
CA ASP A 73 -1.23 -5.15 -14.92
C ASP A 73 -1.44 -6.52 -15.55
N GLN A 74 -2.49 -6.71 -16.37
CA GLN A 74 -2.72 -7.96 -17.09
C GLN A 74 -1.60 -8.25 -18.10
N VAL A 75 -1.16 -7.26 -18.90
CA VAL A 75 -0.02 -7.44 -19.80
C VAL A 75 1.25 -7.74 -19.02
N ARG A 76 1.49 -7.05 -17.90
CA ARG A 76 2.65 -7.30 -17.04
C ARG A 76 2.63 -8.72 -16.46
N PHE A 77 1.48 -9.19 -15.98
CA PHE A 77 1.29 -10.56 -15.53
C PHE A 77 1.59 -11.57 -16.63
N LEU A 78 0.97 -11.43 -17.81
CA LEU A 78 1.15 -12.40 -18.89
C LEU A 78 2.59 -12.44 -19.42
N ARG A 79 3.30 -11.31 -19.43
CA ARG A 79 4.69 -11.23 -19.90
C ARG A 79 5.70 -11.70 -18.86
N HIS A 80 5.50 -11.34 -17.58
CA HIS A 80 6.52 -11.52 -16.55
C HIS A 80 6.29 -12.77 -15.70
N VAL A 81 5.04 -13.14 -15.45
CA VAL A 81 4.66 -14.37 -14.72
C VAL A 81 4.25 -15.46 -15.71
N GLY A 82 3.30 -15.14 -16.57
CA GLY A 82 2.71 -16.08 -17.52
C GLY A 82 1.92 -17.20 -16.84
N VAL A 83 1.42 -18.12 -17.66
CA VAL A 83 0.73 -19.34 -17.23
C VAL A 83 1.30 -20.55 -17.96
N HIS A 84 0.93 -21.76 -17.54
CA HIS A 84 1.38 -23.00 -18.15
C HIS A 84 0.18 -23.82 -18.66
N GLY A 85 0.44 -24.78 -19.55
CA GLY A 85 -0.58 -25.72 -20.04
C GLY A 85 -1.58 -25.08 -21.01
N ALA A 86 -2.82 -25.57 -21.00
CA ALA A 86 -3.88 -25.15 -21.91
C ALA A 86 -4.18 -23.64 -21.84
N GLU A 87 -3.98 -23.02 -20.68
CA GLU A 87 -4.18 -21.57 -20.50
C GLU A 87 -3.11 -20.72 -21.21
N ALA A 88 -1.98 -21.30 -21.63
CA ALA A 88 -0.95 -20.55 -22.36
C ALA A 88 -1.46 -20.01 -23.70
N VAL A 89 -2.34 -20.76 -24.37
CA VAL A 89 -2.98 -20.32 -25.63
C VAL A 89 -3.94 -19.17 -25.34
N ALA A 90 -4.76 -19.28 -24.28
CA ALA A 90 -5.67 -18.22 -23.86
C ALA A 90 -4.92 -16.95 -23.41
N ALA A 91 -3.76 -17.10 -22.77
CA ALA A 91 -2.86 -16.01 -22.40
C ALA A 91 -2.31 -15.26 -23.62
N GLN A 92 -1.85 -15.99 -24.65
CA GLN A 92 -1.39 -15.38 -25.90
C GLN A 92 -2.53 -14.64 -26.61
N GLU A 93 -3.72 -15.23 -26.64
CA GLU A 93 -4.90 -14.58 -27.22
C GLU A 93 -5.26 -13.30 -26.47
N MET A 94 -5.34 -13.36 -25.14
CA MET A 94 -5.57 -12.19 -24.30
C MET A 94 -4.51 -11.11 -24.58
N LEU A 95 -3.24 -11.47 -24.71
CA LEU A 95 -2.15 -10.52 -24.95
C LEU A 95 -2.28 -9.83 -26.33
N ARG A 96 -2.83 -10.50 -27.34
CA ARG A 96 -3.17 -9.88 -28.63
C ARG A 96 -4.31 -8.88 -28.48
N GLN A 97 -5.38 -9.27 -27.81
CA GLN A 97 -6.57 -8.44 -27.61
C GLN A 97 -6.29 -7.21 -26.75
N LEU A 98 -5.44 -7.33 -25.73
CA LEU A 98 -5.04 -6.23 -24.85
C LEU A 98 -4.18 -5.15 -25.54
N LYS A 99 -3.69 -5.38 -26.76
CA LYS A 99 -3.03 -4.33 -27.57
C LYS A 99 -4.05 -3.34 -28.18
N GLY A 100 -5.32 -3.72 -28.27
CA GLY A 100 -6.40 -2.88 -28.78
C GLY A 100 -7.00 -1.96 -27.71
N PRO A 101 -8.12 -1.26 -28.03
CA PRO A 101 -8.86 -0.49 -27.04
C PRO A 101 -9.50 -1.42 -26.01
N VAL A 102 -9.06 -1.32 -24.75
CA VAL A 102 -9.58 -2.13 -23.63
C VAL A 102 -10.41 -1.24 -22.70
N ARG A 103 -11.49 -1.82 -22.16
CA ARG A 103 -12.29 -1.16 -21.12
C ARG A 103 -11.43 -0.88 -19.88
N ASN A 104 -11.51 0.35 -19.37
CA ASN A 104 -10.83 0.74 -18.15
C ASN A 104 -11.70 0.41 -16.93
N PRO A 105 -11.22 -0.40 -15.97
CA PRO A 105 -12.01 -0.80 -14.80
C PRO A 105 -12.18 0.31 -13.74
N ASN A 106 -11.50 1.47 -13.88
CA ASN A 106 -11.54 2.60 -12.93
C ASN A 106 -11.18 2.22 -11.48
N LEU A 107 -10.37 1.18 -11.28
CA LEU A 107 -9.94 0.73 -9.95
C LEU A 107 -8.83 1.62 -9.37
N ASP A 108 -7.95 2.14 -10.22
CA ASP A 108 -6.90 3.11 -9.83
C ASP A 108 -7.39 4.54 -10.13
N SER A 109 -8.34 4.99 -9.31
CA SER A 109 -9.00 6.28 -9.45
C SER A 109 -8.47 7.28 -8.43
N ALA A 110 -8.01 8.44 -8.89
CA ALA A 110 -7.52 9.48 -7.98
C ALA A 110 -8.64 9.99 -7.06
N PRO A 111 -8.38 10.30 -5.78
CA PRO A 111 -9.40 10.82 -4.87
C PRO A 111 -10.12 12.05 -5.45
N LYS A 112 -11.44 12.17 -5.22
CA LYS A 112 -12.25 13.28 -5.76
C LYS A 112 -11.68 14.67 -5.41
N LYS A 113 -11.08 14.81 -4.22
CA LYS A 113 -10.44 16.06 -3.78
C LYS A 113 -9.23 16.44 -4.65
N VAL A 114 -8.39 15.46 -5.00
CA VAL A 114 -7.26 15.67 -5.94
C VAL A 114 -7.81 16.09 -7.30
N TRP A 115 -8.87 15.44 -7.77
CA TRP A 115 -9.49 15.80 -9.06
C TRP A 115 -10.10 17.20 -9.06
N ALA A 116 -10.69 17.63 -7.95
CA ALA A 116 -11.17 19.00 -7.78
C ALA A 116 -10.02 20.02 -7.79
N GLN A 117 -8.87 19.71 -7.19
CA GLN A 117 -7.68 20.55 -7.25
C GLN A 117 -7.17 20.70 -8.69
N VAL A 118 -7.09 19.59 -9.44
CA VAL A 118 -6.74 19.61 -10.88
C VAL A 118 -7.68 20.52 -11.66
N ARG A 119 -9.00 20.41 -11.42
CA ARG A 119 -10.01 21.27 -12.06
C ARG A 119 -9.77 22.74 -11.76
N ASN A 120 -9.60 23.09 -10.49
CA ASN A 120 -9.41 24.48 -10.07
C ASN A 120 -8.15 25.10 -10.71
N ARG A 121 -7.07 24.32 -10.83
CA ARG A 121 -5.82 24.76 -11.50
C ARG A 121 -6.02 24.98 -13.01
N LEU A 122 -6.73 24.08 -13.68
CA LEU A 122 -7.04 24.22 -15.12
C LEU A 122 -7.92 25.45 -15.39
N SER A 123 -8.94 25.68 -14.56
CA SER A 123 -9.80 26.86 -14.65
C SER A 123 -9.01 28.16 -14.43
N ALA A 124 -8.09 28.18 -13.46
CA ALA A 124 -7.28 29.36 -13.15
C ALA A 124 -6.33 29.76 -14.30
N LYS A 125 -5.84 28.79 -15.08
CA LYS A 125 -4.99 29.06 -16.26
C LYS A 125 -5.79 29.40 -17.53
N GLN A 126 -7.13 29.47 -17.48
CA GLN A 126 -8.01 29.63 -18.66
C GLN A 126 -7.79 28.53 -19.73
N MET A 127 -7.27 27.36 -19.34
CA MET A 127 -6.95 26.25 -20.24
C MET A 127 -8.05 25.18 -20.25
N MET A 128 -9.32 25.60 -20.21
CA MET A 128 -10.46 24.68 -20.23
C MET A 128 -10.70 24.22 -21.67
N ASP A 129 -10.20 23.03 -21.99
CA ASP A 129 -10.31 22.43 -23.33
C ASP A 129 -11.74 21.89 -23.59
N ILE A 130 -12.16 21.92 -24.86
CA ILE A 130 -13.46 21.43 -25.34
C ILE A 130 -13.63 19.93 -25.00
N GLN A 131 -12.53 19.17 -24.95
CA GLN A 131 -12.52 17.75 -24.58
C GLN A 131 -12.64 17.46 -23.07
N LEU A 132 -12.50 18.46 -22.19
CA LEU A 132 -12.65 18.35 -20.73
C LEU A 132 -13.98 18.93 -20.21
N HIS A 133 -14.88 19.33 -21.13
CA HIS A 133 -16.06 20.14 -20.81
C HIS A 133 -17.28 19.32 -20.34
N GLU A 134 -17.31 17.98 -20.49
CA GLU A 134 -18.46 17.20 -19.99
C GLU A 134 -18.61 17.38 -18.47
N PRO A 135 -19.72 17.96 -17.98
CA PRO A 135 -19.94 18.19 -16.55
C PRO A 135 -19.95 16.88 -15.75
N THR A 136 -20.32 15.78 -16.41
CA THR A 136 -20.31 14.40 -15.93
C THR A 136 -18.90 13.89 -15.58
N MET A 137 -17.86 14.38 -16.25
CA MET A 137 -16.46 13.97 -16.02
C MET A 137 -15.89 14.42 -14.68
N TRP A 138 -16.47 15.46 -14.07
CA TRP A 138 -16.04 15.97 -12.77
C TRP A 138 -16.81 15.37 -11.60
N LYS A 139 -17.88 14.61 -11.88
CA LYS A 139 -18.69 13.93 -10.85
C LYS A 139 -18.04 12.65 -10.33
N HIS A 140 -17.20 12.01 -11.15
CA HIS A 140 -16.54 10.75 -10.84
C HIS A 140 -15.02 10.90 -10.88
N SER A 141 -14.34 10.20 -9.97
CA SER A 141 -12.88 10.12 -9.98
C SER A 141 -12.40 9.43 -11.24
N PRO A 142 -11.53 10.05 -12.05
CA PRO A 142 -11.02 9.42 -13.25
C PRO A 142 -9.88 8.45 -12.91
N SER A 143 -9.68 7.47 -13.78
CA SER A 143 -8.42 6.71 -13.82
C SER A 143 -7.21 7.62 -14.07
N ARG A 144 -6.03 7.26 -13.56
CA ARG A 144 -4.77 8.04 -13.67
C ARG A 144 -4.36 8.52 -15.07
N SER A 145 -4.79 7.83 -16.13
CA SER A 145 -4.51 8.24 -17.51
C SER A 145 -4.99 9.66 -17.84
N ARG A 146 -6.07 10.14 -17.20
CA ARG A 146 -6.61 11.48 -17.46
C ARG A 146 -5.85 12.59 -16.70
N PRO A 147 -5.59 12.48 -15.38
CA PRO A 147 -4.66 13.38 -14.69
C PRO A 147 -3.31 13.47 -15.40
N HIS A 148 -2.77 12.35 -15.89
CA HIS A 148 -1.52 12.34 -16.64
C HIS A 148 -1.58 13.11 -17.97
N ARG A 149 -2.72 13.10 -18.68
CA ARG A 149 -2.88 13.94 -19.89
C ARG A 149 -3.06 15.42 -19.55
N ALA A 150 -3.72 15.73 -18.43
CA ALA A 150 -3.87 17.11 -17.95
C ALA A 150 -2.55 17.69 -17.44
N GLU A 151 -1.65 16.84 -16.91
CA GLU A 151 -0.32 17.18 -16.40
C GLU A 151 0.52 17.97 -17.41
N ALA A 152 0.53 17.56 -18.68
CA ALA A 152 1.33 18.18 -19.76
C ALA A 152 1.03 19.68 -19.95
N ARG A 153 -0.03 20.21 -19.32
CA ARG A 153 -0.45 21.61 -19.42
C ARG A 153 -0.44 22.36 -18.07
N ILE A 154 -0.57 21.64 -16.95
CA ILE A 154 -0.67 22.27 -15.63
C ILE A 154 0.70 22.60 -15.05
N GLU A 155 1.74 21.81 -15.37
CA GLU A 155 3.12 21.96 -14.85
C GLU A 155 3.19 21.99 -13.30
N ASP A 156 2.24 21.32 -12.63
CA ASP A 156 2.24 21.19 -11.17
C ASP A 156 2.88 19.87 -10.77
N ARG A 157 4.01 19.98 -10.05
CA ARG A 157 4.81 18.84 -9.60
C ARG A 157 4.03 17.88 -8.69
N ALA A 158 3.14 18.38 -7.84
CA ALA A 158 2.38 17.52 -6.94
C ALA A 158 1.36 16.66 -7.72
N ILE A 159 0.71 17.25 -8.73
CA ILE A 159 -0.22 16.53 -9.62
C ILE A 159 0.56 15.52 -10.48
N HIS A 160 1.76 15.90 -10.94
CA HIS A 160 2.66 15.02 -11.68
C HIS A 160 3.05 13.77 -10.85
N GLU A 161 3.47 13.95 -9.60
CA GLU A 161 3.84 12.84 -8.71
C GLU A 161 2.63 11.92 -8.44
N LEU A 162 1.43 12.48 -8.27
CA LEU A 162 0.20 11.69 -8.07
C LEU A 162 -0.21 10.87 -9.31
N ALA A 163 0.00 11.42 -10.51
CA ALA A 163 -0.37 10.78 -11.77
C ALA A 163 0.62 9.70 -12.22
N ARG A 164 1.92 9.87 -11.92
CA ARG A 164 2.99 8.93 -12.30
C ARG A 164 3.41 7.96 -11.19
N GLY A 165 3.01 8.20 -9.94
CA GLY A 165 3.40 7.36 -8.81
C GLY A 165 2.90 5.91 -8.90
N ASP A 166 3.70 4.98 -8.37
CA ASP A 166 3.36 3.55 -8.30
C ASP A 166 2.46 3.20 -7.10
N ALA A 167 2.10 4.18 -6.26
CA ALA A 167 1.18 3.99 -5.13
C ALA A 167 -0.27 4.02 -5.61
N TYR A 168 -1.08 3.02 -5.28
CA TYR A 168 -2.50 2.97 -5.65
C TYR A 168 -3.36 3.60 -4.56
N TRP A 169 -4.44 4.28 -4.96
CA TRP A 169 -5.42 4.81 -4.01
C TRP A 169 -6.52 3.79 -3.77
N ASP A 170 -6.83 3.55 -2.50
CA ASP A 170 -7.94 2.70 -2.08
C ASP A 170 -8.88 3.46 -1.12
N THR A 171 -10.10 2.96 -0.97
CA THR A 171 -11.13 3.56 -0.11
C THR A 171 -11.25 2.78 1.18
N VAL A 172 -11.23 3.48 2.32
CA VAL A 172 -11.57 2.88 3.61
C VAL A 172 -13.05 2.49 3.61
N VAL A 173 -13.32 1.19 3.75
CA VAL A 173 -14.68 0.64 3.74
C VAL A 173 -15.27 0.50 5.14
N GLU A 174 -14.42 0.34 6.15
CA GLU A 174 -14.80 0.09 7.54
C GLU A 174 -13.67 0.52 8.47
N ILE A 175 -14.03 1.01 9.67
CA ILE A 175 -13.09 1.29 10.77
C ILE A 175 -13.73 0.72 12.04
N THR A 176 -13.09 -0.29 12.63
CA THR A 176 -13.61 -1.00 13.81
C THR A 176 -12.50 -1.17 14.83
N SER A 177 -12.81 -0.97 16.12
CA SER A 177 -11.86 -1.19 17.22
C SER A 177 -11.67 -2.67 17.49
N ILE A 178 -10.42 -3.10 17.68
CA ILE A 178 -10.04 -4.48 18.02
C ILE A 178 -9.54 -4.63 19.47
N GLY A 179 -9.81 -3.62 20.31
CA GLY A 179 -9.33 -3.57 21.69
C GLY A 179 -7.83 -3.27 21.81
N ASP A 180 -7.30 -3.49 23.01
CA ASP A 180 -5.88 -3.26 23.32
C ASP A 180 -5.02 -4.34 22.65
N GLN A 181 -4.01 -3.90 21.90
CA GLN A 181 -3.11 -4.77 21.16
C GLN A 181 -1.66 -4.33 21.33
N HIS A 182 -0.73 -5.27 21.19
CA HIS A 182 0.68 -4.92 21.03
C HIS A 182 0.88 -4.18 19.70
N VAL A 183 1.43 -2.97 19.77
CA VAL A 183 1.73 -2.13 18.60
C VAL A 183 3.23 -2.07 18.35
N PHE A 184 3.59 -1.99 17.08
CA PHE A 184 4.96 -1.91 16.60
C PHE A 184 5.06 -0.77 15.59
N ASP A 185 6.22 -0.14 15.51
CA ASP A 185 6.51 0.89 14.51
C ASP A 185 7.92 0.71 13.96
N GLY A 186 8.14 1.24 12.76
CA GLY A 186 9.41 1.21 12.07
C GLY A 186 9.93 2.62 11.84
N THR A 187 11.22 2.85 12.10
CA THR A 187 11.86 4.12 11.74
C THR A 187 12.63 3.97 10.44
N VAL A 188 12.10 4.58 9.37
CA VAL A 188 12.79 4.70 8.08
C VAL A 188 13.37 6.10 7.91
N SER A 189 14.68 6.20 7.68
CA SER A 189 15.37 7.47 7.44
C SER A 189 15.02 8.04 6.06
N GLY A 190 14.90 9.37 5.98
CA GLY A 190 14.64 10.12 4.75
C GLY A 190 13.16 10.21 4.39
N THR A 191 12.49 9.08 4.17
CA THR A 191 11.07 9.08 3.74
C THR A 191 10.08 9.06 4.90
N HIS A 192 10.51 8.60 6.09
CA HIS A 192 9.68 8.48 7.29
C HIS A 192 8.37 7.70 7.07
N ASN A 193 8.39 6.75 6.13
CA ASN A 193 7.29 5.85 5.84
C ASN A 193 7.79 4.47 5.41
N PHE A 194 6.94 3.46 5.58
CA PHE A 194 7.18 2.09 5.16
C PHE A 194 5.88 1.42 4.68
N VAL A 195 6.01 0.27 4.01
CA VAL A 195 4.84 -0.50 3.56
C VAL A 195 4.62 -1.69 4.48
N ALA A 196 3.43 -1.80 5.06
CA ALA A 196 2.98 -2.98 5.81
C ALA A 196 1.61 -3.42 5.29
N ASN A 197 1.41 -4.74 5.12
CA ASN A 197 0.17 -5.31 4.57
C ASN A 197 -0.28 -4.67 3.24
N GLY A 198 0.66 -4.18 2.42
CA GLY A 198 0.37 -3.53 1.14
C GLY A 198 -0.10 -2.07 1.26
N ILE A 199 -0.07 -1.51 2.47
CA ILE A 199 -0.47 -0.13 2.76
C ILE A 199 0.77 0.68 3.11
N SER A 200 0.87 1.89 2.54
CA SER A 200 1.90 2.86 2.92
C SER A 200 1.53 3.51 4.25
N LEU A 201 2.38 3.34 5.26
CA LEU A 201 2.22 3.86 6.61
C LEU A 201 3.31 4.88 6.91
N HIS A 202 2.96 5.96 7.60
CA HIS A 202 3.92 6.91 8.15
C HIS A 202 4.40 6.43 9.53
N ASN A 203 5.63 6.78 9.92
CA ASN A 203 6.12 6.52 11.27
C ASN A 203 5.25 7.34 12.26
N SER A 204 4.41 6.67 13.04
CA SER A 204 3.34 7.35 13.81
C SER A 204 3.70 7.50 15.28
N LEU A 205 4.39 6.53 15.88
CA LEU A 205 4.56 6.49 17.34
C LEU A 205 5.34 7.70 17.86
N GLU A 206 6.47 8.02 17.24
CA GLU A 206 7.26 9.18 17.64
C GLU A 206 6.54 10.49 17.32
N GLN A 207 5.82 10.57 16.20
CA GLN A 207 5.23 11.81 15.70
C GLN A 207 3.94 12.18 16.44
N ASP A 208 3.13 11.20 16.83
CA ASP A 208 1.87 11.41 17.53
C ASP A 208 2.06 11.48 19.05
N ALA A 209 3.16 10.96 19.59
CA ALA A 209 3.43 11.04 21.02
C ALA A 209 3.53 12.50 21.51
N ASP A 210 2.89 12.78 22.64
CA ASP A 210 3.13 14.00 23.41
C ASP A 210 4.51 13.94 24.11
N VAL A 211 4.89 12.74 24.55
CA VAL A 211 6.14 12.46 25.27
C VAL A 211 6.79 11.18 24.72
N VAL A 212 8.08 11.23 24.41
CA VAL A 212 8.90 10.06 24.05
C VAL A 212 10.06 9.97 25.04
N ILE A 213 10.17 8.83 25.71
CA ILE A 213 11.27 8.52 26.63
C ILE A 213 12.01 7.31 26.08
N LEU A 214 13.29 7.48 25.77
CA LEU A 214 14.19 6.39 25.41
C LEU A 214 14.90 5.92 26.67
N LEU A 215 14.88 4.61 26.92
CA LEU A 215 15.62 4.00 28.01
C LEU A 215 16.96 3.51 27.48
N HIS A 216 18.06 4.08 27.98
CA HIS A 216 19.41 3.62 27.66
C HIS A 216 20.04 2.97 28.90
N ARG A 217 20.52 1.74 28.72
CA ARG A 217 21.20 0.94 29.75
C ARG A 217 22.53 0.46 29.19
N PRO A 218 23.65 1.12 29.53
CA PRO A 218 24.98 0.70 29.08
C PRO A 218 25.27 -0.75 29.47
N ASP A 219 24.87 -1.11 30.70
CA ASP A 219 25.07 -2.44 31.29
C ASP A 219 24.24 -3.58 30.68
N ALA A 220 23.25 -3.25 29.85
CA ALA A 220 22.47 -4.24 29.11
C ALA A 220 23.26 -4.79 27.91
N PHE A 221 24.24 -4.04 27.41
CA PHE A 221 25.07 -4.41 26.27
C PHE A 221 26.48 -4.83 26.69
N ASP A 222 27.08 -4.12 27.66
CA ASP A 222 28.38 -4.45 28.24
C ASP A 222 28.27 -4.61 29.76
N ARG A 223 28.42 -5.84 30.27
CA ARG A 223 28.22 -6.13 31.70
C ARG A 223 29.28 -5.50 32.60
N ASP A 224 30.45 -5.18 32.05
CA ASP A 224 31.57 -4.57 32.79
C ASP A 224 31.62 -3.04 32.57
N ASP A 225 30.56 -2.46 32.00
CA ASP A 225 30.47 -1.01 31.81
C ASP A 225 30.62 -0.29 33.17
N PRO A 226 31.46 0.77 33.25
CA PRO A 226 31.68 1.50 34.50
C PRO A 226 30.42 2.13 35.08
N ARG A 227 29.35 2.27 34.28
CA ARG A 227 28.01 2.73 34.70
C ARG A 227 27.06 1.57 35.01
N GLY A 228 27.61 0.40 35.32
CA GLY A 228 26.87 -0.76 35.80
C GLY A 228 25.94 -0.41 36.97
N GLY A 229 24.64 -0.67 36.82
CA GLY A 229 23.64 -0.24 37.79
C GLY A 229 22.99 1.13 37.52
N GLU A 230 23.37 1.84 36.47
CA GLU A 230 22.72 3.09 36.02
C GLU A 230 21.86 2.89 34.77
N ALA A 231 20.82 3.71 34.64
CA ALA A 231 20.02 3.82 33.43
C ALA A 231 19.72 5.29 33.13
N ASP A 232 19.68 5.64 31.85
CA ASP A 232 19.31 6.97 31.39
C ASP A 232 17.88 6.94 30.84
N PHE A 233 17.00 7.75 31.43
CA PHE A 233 15.73 8.12 30.83
C PHE A 233 15.95 9.38 29.98
N ILE A 234 16.02 9.19 28.67
CA ILE A 234 16.20 10.27 27.71
C ILE A 234 14.83 10.72 27.25
N LEU A 235 14.34 11.84 27.80
CA LEU A 235 13.11 12.48 27.32
C LEU A 235 13.39 13.13 25.97
N ALA A 236 13.31 12.34 24.90
CA ALA A 236 13.64 12.73 23.54
C ALA A 236 12.58 13.65 22.91
N LYS A 237 11.32 13.54 23.35
CA LYS A 237 10.22 14.42 22.93
C LYS A 237 9.35 14.79 24.12
N HIS A 238 8.98 16.06 24.20
CA HIS A 238 8.00 16.56 25.14
C HIS A 238 7.29 17.79 24.54
N ARG A 239 6.05 17.64 24.08
CA ARG A 239 5.32 18.73 23.39
C ARG A 239 5.02 19.92 24.30
N ASN A 240 4.85 19.66 25.60
CA ASN A 240 4.42 20.65 26.59
C ASN A 240 5.49 20.94 27.66
N GLY A 241 6.77 20.67 27.39
CA GLY A 241 7.83 20.99 28.33
C GLY A 241 9.23 20.63 27.84
N PRO A 242 10.24 20.73 28.72
CA PRO A 242 11.63 20.53 28.32
C PRO A 242 11.94 19.07 28.05
N THR A 243 12.87 18.82 27.14
CA THR A 243 13.56 17.54 26.97
C THR A 243 14.78 17.50 27.89
N LYS A 244 15.08 16.33 28.45
CA LYS A 244 16.22 16.13 29.35
C LYS A 244 16.57 14.66 29.48
N THR A 245 17.84 14.38 29.68
CA THR A 245 18.29 13.06 30.14
C THR A 245 18.33 13.03 31.66
N VAL A 246 17.65 12.06 32.27
CA VAL A 246 17.63 11.82 33.70
C VAL A 246 18.30 10.48 33.97
N THR A 247 19.48 10.52 34.58
CA THR A 247 20.19 9.33 35.02
C THR A 247 19.64 8.87 36.37
N VAL A 248 19.34 7.57 36.45
CA VAL A 248 18.80 6.90 37.63
C VAL A 248 19.62 5.66 37.96
N ALA A 249 19.56 5.21 39.21
CA ALA A 249 20.03 3.88 39.57
C ALA A 249 18.94 2.86 39.20
N HIS A 250 19.31 1.71 38.62
CA HIS A 250 18.39 0.60 38.40
C HIS A 250 18.66 -0.53 39.39
N GLN A 251 17.59 -1.06 39.96
CA GLN A 251 17.59 -2.20 40.87
C GLN A 251 16.66 -3.25 40.27
N LEU A 252 17.03 -3.79 39.10
CA LEU A 252 16.13 -4.62 38.30
C LEU A 252 15.78 -5.97 38.95
N HIS A 253 16.61 -6.46 39.87
CA HIS A 253 16.25 -7.61 40.72
C HIS A 253 15.08 -7.32 41.66
N LEU A 254 14.74 -6.03 41.87
CA LEU A 254 13.55 -5.54 42.57
C LEU A 254 12.54 -4.90 41.61
N SER A 255 12.74 -5.00 40.28
CA SER A 255 11.91 -4.36 39.25
C SER A 255 11.69 -2.86 39.47
N ARG A 256 12.72 -2.13 39.93
CA ARG A 256 12.61 -0.73 40.33
C ARG A 256 13.75 0.14 39.82
N PHE A 257 13.44 1.40 39.52
CA PHE A 257 14.42 2.49 39.37
C PHE A 257 14.40 3.39 40.60
N ALA A 258 15.57 3.85 41.02
CA ALA A 258 15.76 4.68 42.21
C ALA A 258 16.51 5.97 41.85
N ASN A 259 16.29 7.03 42.65
CA ASN A 259 17.07 8.25 42.52
C ASN A 259 18.55 7.94 42.76
N MET A 260 19.41 8.60 41.97
CA MET A 260 20.83 8.68 42.31
C MET A 260 20.96 9.31 43.70
N ALA A 261 21.84 8.75 44.54
CA ALA A 261 22.17 9.37 45.82
C ALA A 261 22.69 10.80 45.55
N ARG A 262 22.20 11.76 46.32
CA ARG A 262 22.56 13.17 46.20
C ARG A 262 23.95 13.43 46.76
#